data_AF-A0AA40E1X7-F1
#
_entry.id   AF-A0AA40E1X7-F1
#
_cell.length_a   1.000
_cell.length_b   1.000
_cell.length_c   1.000
_cell.angle_alpha   90.00
_cell.angle_beta   90.00
_cell.angle_gamma   90.00
#
_symmetry.space_group_name_H-M   'P 1'
#
loop_
_entity.id
_entity.type
_entity.pdbx_description
1 polymer ?
#
loop_
_entity_poly.entity_id
_entity_poly.type
_entity_poly.pdbx_seq_one_letter_code
_entity_poly.pdbx_strand_id
1 'polypeptide(L)'
;MAEQSMHPRQSVKLGHWTDHSTGRDQYLLSDWDASVVKALAAVWLGLVGPYTLRLLKFPLVHGLRFLERWDGRARTGMNQALLATPQPGYNGSASGAQGPPRANKRTDTRDETPHSASTVLNQFNGGRELFNKTVAYAYDGRNRHKLTLALVGLVILGSFVARAFAGVLSALIATNSNAIWASDKCGLYRFDSDGAGEEAATRADVFDRAKEARSGEYAKHCYNSTTPTTLLPMRCGFFYNTEIKFNTTYHHQCPFPKDDICAHGSPVVTFDTGLVDANSIGINDPYDYKFRRSATCTPLSTEGQYVRNDTANGIAAFTYYYGETGDRGYTFRSIGDPFNWLVPSYDVSIQSTSWYANISNWTPIPALTPPPNTILTIMFISPLHILYLKPSADPIFLADKTFYYDGDPTPIYYKNDAKYRVLACLDRHELCPPSGPCHSMTDSDTLFPHKMSSHPRNTSS
;
A
#
# COMPACT_ATOMS: atom_id res chain seq x y z
N MET A 1 -2.77 16.66 40.33
CA MET A 1 -1.64 16.95 39.41
C MET A 1 -0.88 15.66 39.19
N ALA A 2 -1.38 14.83 38.28
CA ALA A 2 -0.73 13.60 37.88
C ALA A 2 -0.06 13.87 36.53
N GLU A 3 1.27 13.82 36.59
CA GLU A 3 2.24 13.62 35.52
C GLU A 3 1.66 13.53 34.09
N GLN A 4 1.56 14.69 33.44
CA GLN A 4 1.68 14.78 32.00
C GLN A 4 3.08 14.35 31.58
N SER A 5 3.19 13.74 30.41
CA SER A 5 4.43 13.47 29.65
C SER A 5 5.10 12.11 29.84
N MET A 6 4.41 11.06 29.42
CA MET A 6 5.04 10.18 28.44
C MET A 6 4.11 10.11 27.24
N HIS A 7 4.28 11.05 26.31
CA HIS A 7 4.03 10.69 24.92
C HIS A 7 5.00 9.54 24.65
N PRO A 8 4.56 8.29 24.44
CA PRO A 8 5.43 7.36 23.77
C PRO A 8 5.83 8.10 22.49
N ARG A 9 7.13 8.36 22.31
CA ARG A 9 7.65 8.75 21.00
C ARG A 9 7.21 7.61 20.09
N GLN A 10 6.06 7.77 19.45
CA GLN A 10 5.52 6.80 18.52
C GLN A 10 6.59 6.70 17.44
N SER A 11 7.33 5.61 17.49
CA SER A 11 8.53 5.35 16.72
C SER A 11 8.14 4.88 15.33
N VAL A 12 7.35 5.71 14.65
CA VAL A 12 7.33 5.68 13.20
C VAL A 12 8.79 5.86 12.77
N LYS A 13 9.37 4.81 12.18
CA LYS A 13 10.74 4.90 11.70
C LYS A 13 10.73 5.81 10.47
N LEU A 14 11.20 7.04 10.67
CA LEU A 14 11.54 7.93 9.57
C LEU A 14 12.96 7.65 9.09
N GLY A 15 13.21 7.87 7.81
CA GLY A 15 14.51 7.67 7.18
C GLY A 15 14.51 6.55 6.14
N HIS A 16 15.72 6.08 5.81
CA HIS A 16 15.96 5.05 4.81
C HIS A 16 15.59 3.67 5.35
N TRP A 17 14.87 2.88 4.56
CA TRP A 17 14.54 1.50 4.88
C TRP A 17 14.38 0.66 3.62
N THR A 18 14.56 -0.65 3.79
CA THR A 18 14.41 -1.62 2.71
C THR A 18 13.08 -2.36 2.86
N ASP A 19 12.28 -2.30 1.82
CA ASP A 19 11.05 -3.06 1.71
C ASP A 19 11.37 -4.46 1.22
N HIS A 20 11.39 -5.42 2.14
CA HIS A 20 11.78 -6.80 1.86
C HIS A 20 10.78 -7.52 0.95
N SER A 21 9.55 -7.03 0.89
CA SER A 21 8.52 -7.53 -0.01
C SER A 21 8.80 -7.21 -1.50
N THR A 22 9.38 -6.04 -1.79
CA THR A 22 9.67 -5.57 -3.16
C THR A 22 11.16 -5.52 -3.48
N GLY A 23 12.02 -5.71 -2.47
CA GLY A 23 13.46 -5.50 -2.53
C GLY A 23 13.86 -4.05 -2.77
N ARG A 24 12.96 -3.08 -2.55
CA ARG A 24 13.20 -1.67 -2.85
C ARG A 24 13.56 -0.89 -1.60
N ASP A 25 14.59 -0.07 -1.73
CA ASP A 25 14.89 0.95 -0.75
C ASP A 25 13.93 2.14 -0.90
N GLN A 26 13.49 2.69 0.22
CA GLN A 26 12.62 3.86 0.26
C GLN A 26 12.90 4.74 1.47
N TYR A 27 12.45 5.99 1.37
CA TYR A 27 12.55 6.98 2.45
C TYR A 27 11.16 7.25 3.03
N LEU A 28 10.96 6.87 4.29
CA LEU A 28 9.80 7.28 5.08
C LEU A 28 10.04 8.67 5.65
N LEU A 29 9.16 9.60 5.32
CA LEU A 29 9.15 10.97 5.82
C LEU A 29 7.77 11.22 6.46
N SER A 30 7.67 12.20 7.36
CA SER A 30 6.34 12.64 7.82
C SER A 30 5.54 13.18 6.63
N ASP A 31 4.22 13.15 6.68
CA ASP A 31 3.39 13.69 5.58
C ASP A 31 3.76 15.14 5.23
N TRP A 32 4.10 15.92 6.27
CA TRP A 32 4.57 17.29 6.10
C TRP A 32 5.93 17.35 5.41
N ASP A 33 6.94 16.62 5.90
CA ASP A 33 8.29 16.59 5.31
C ASP A 33 8.26 16.06 3.88
N ALA A 34 7.50 15.00 3.63
CA ALA A 34 7.34 14.42 2.31
C ALA A 34 6.70 15.43 1.34
N SER A 35 5.68 16.16 1.80
CA SER A 35 5.04 17.22 1.01
C SER A 35 6.00 18.36 0.74
N VAL A 36 6.81 18.78 1.72
CA VAL A 36 7.84 19.81 1.54
C VAL A 36 8.90 19.35 0.53
N VAL A 37 9.44 18.13 0.66
CA VAL A 37 10.46 17.62 -0.27
C VAL A 37 9.89 17.48 -1.68
N LYS A 38 8.65 16.98 -1.84
CA LYS A 38 7.99 16.91 -3.16
C LYS A 38 7.70 18.28 -3.74
N ALA A 39 7.26 19.25 -2.93
CA ALA A 39 7.05 20.61 -3.36
C ALA A 39 8.36 21.27 -3.79
N LEU A 40 9.44 21.11 -3.02
CA LEU A 40 10.77 21.60 -3.39
C LEU A 40 11.24 20.94 -4.69
N ALA A 41 11.13 19.62 -4.82
CA ALA A 41 11.47 18.91 -6.05
C ALA A 41 10.66 19.44 -7.23
N ALA A 42 9.35 19.63 -7.08
CA ALA A 42 8.47 20.18 -8.12
C ALA A 42 8.84 21.62 -8.49
N VAL A 43 9.14 22.47 -7.51
CA VAL A 43 9.59 23.86 -7.73
C VAL A 43 10.94 23.87 -8.45
N TRP A 44 11.88 23.01 -8.06
CA TRP A 44 13.16 22.86 -8.74
C TRP A 44 12.96 22.41 -10.19
N LEU A 45 12.16 21.36 -10.43
CA LEU A 45 11.82 20.89 -11.77
C LEU A 45 11.15 22.00 -12.61
N GLY A 46 10.23 22.73 -11.98
CA GLY A 46 9.39 23.76 -12.59
C GLY A 46 10.10 25.07 -12.87
N LEU A 47 11.03 25.52 -12.03
CA LEU A 47 11.84 26.74 -12.25
C LEU A 47 12.98 26.48 -13.23
N VAL A 48 13.62 25.31 -13.15
CA VAL A 48 14.73 24.97 -14.03
C VAL A 48 14.29 24.93 -15.50
N GLY A 49 13.05 24.53 -15.81
CA GLY A 49 12.48 24.56 -17.18
C GLY A 49 12.51 25.93 -17.86
N PRO A 50 11.73 26.91 -17.39
CA PRO A 50 11.66 28.24 -17.97
C PRO A 50 13.01 28.98 -17.91
N TYR A 51 13.80 28.80 -16.84
CA TYR A 51 15.10 29.44 -16.73
C TYR A 51 16.14 28.87 -17.70
N THR A 52 16.19 27.54 -17.88
CA THR A 52 17.04 26.93 -18.93
C THR A 52 16.59 27.37 -20.32
N LEU A 53 15.29 27.44 -20.59
CA LEU A 53 14.76 27.95 -21.86
C LEU A 53 15.08 29.44 -22.08
N ARG A 54 15.00 30.29 -21.05
CA ARG A 54 15.36 31.72 -21.14
C ARG A 54 16.87 31.90 -21.33
N LEU A 55 17.68 31.15 -20.60
CA LEU A 55 19.15 31.14 -20.75
C LEU A 55 19.59 30.57 -22.10
N LEU A 56 18.81 29.70 -22.73
CA LEU A 56 19.03 29.25 -24.11
C LEU A 56 18.62 30.31 -25.13
N LYS A 57 17.48 30.99 -24.92
CA LYS A 57 16.98 32.04 -25.83
C LYS A 57 17.89 33.27 -25.87
N PHE A 58 18.49 33.68 -24.75
CA PHE A 58 19.28 34.91 -24.69
C PHE A 58 20.55 34.89 -25.60
N PRO A 59 21.43 33.87 -25.55
CA PRO A 59 22.58 33.76 -26.44
C PRO A 59 22.19 33.35 -27.87
N LEU A 60 21.11 32.60 -28.09
CA LEU A 60 20.62 32.29 -29.45
C LEU A 60 20.15 33.55 -30.17
N VAL A 61 19.36 34.41 -29.51
CA VAL A 61 18.86 35.66 -30.10
C VAL A 61 19.99 36.67 -30.31
N HIS A 62 20.95 36.77 -29.37
CA HIS A 62 22.11 37.64 -29.56
C HIS A 62 23.10 37.11 -30.60
N GLY A 63 23.32 35.79 -30.66
CA GLY A 63 24.18 35.14 -31.65
C GLY A 63 23.61 35.25 -33.07
N LEU A 64 22.30 35.04 -33.24
CA LEU A 64 21.62 35.22 -34.53
C LEU A 64 21.64 36.67 -35.01
N ARG A 65 21.35 37.64 -34.12
CA ARG A 65 21.45 39.08 -34.46
C ARG A 65 22.89 39.53 -34.76
N PHE A 66 23.88 38.91 -34.13
CA PHE A 66 25.29 39.20 -34.41
C PHE A 66 25.74 38.61 -35.75
N LEU A 67 25.30 37.40 -36.09
CA LEU A 67 25.54 36.78 -37.40
C LEU A 67 24.88 37.57 -38.54
N GLU A 68 23.65 38.05 -38.36
CA GLU A 68 23.00 38.97 -39.33
C GLU A 68 23.78 40.28 -39.51
N ARG A 69 24.38 40.83 -38.44
CA ARG A 69 25.21 42.04 -38.53
C ARG A 69 26.56 41.81 -39.20
N TRP A 70 27.07 40.58 -39.19
CA TRP A 70 28.34 40.23 -39.81
C TRP A 70 28.19 40.03 -41.32
N ASP A 71 27.10 39.41 -41.76
CA ASP A 71 26.80 39.20 -43.19
C ASP A 71 26.55 40.54 -43.91
N GLY A 72 26.01 41.55 -43.21
CA GLY A 72 25.81 42.91 -43.74
C GLY A 72 27.10 43.72 -43.97
N ARG A 73 28.24 43.37 -43.37
CA ARG A 73 29.53 44.07 -43.59
C ARG A 73 30.41 43.44 -44.66
N ALA A 74 30.17 42.17 -45.02
CA ALA A 74 30.95 41.50 -46.06
C ALA A 74 30.53 41.92 -47.49
N ARG A 75 29.36 42.55 -47.68
CA ARG A 75 28.84 42.93 -49.00
C ARG A 75 29.09 44.37 -49.46
N THR A 76 29.76 45.21 -48.67
CA THR A 76 29.98 46.64 -49.00
C THR A 76 31.44 47.02 -49.34
N GLY A 77 32.30 46.04 -49.65
CA GLY A 77 33.73 46.28 -49.92
C GLY A 77 34.26 45.94 -51.32
N MET A 78 33.50 45.28 -52.19
CA MET A 78 33.98 44.90 -53.53
C MET A 78 33.00 45.37 -54.59
N ASN A 79 33.14 46.61 -55.04
CA ASN A 79 32.76 47.07 -56.38
C ASN A 79 33.25 48.51 -56.57
N GLN A 80 34.54 48.71 -56.85
CA GLN A 80 34.98 49.91 -57.55
C GLN A 80 36.32 49.71 -58.28
N ALA A 81 36.24 49.95 -59.60
CA ALA A 81 37.27 50.38 -60.54
C ALA A 81 38.44 49.43 -60.90
N LEU A 82 38.48 49.06 -62.19
CA LEU A 82 39.59 49.46 -63.08
C LEU A 82 39.21 49.33 -64.56
N LEU A 83 39.13 50.49 -65.20
CA LEU A 83 39.11 50.72 -66.65
C LEU A 83 40.54 50.55 -67.20
N ALA A 84 40.70 49.92 -68.36
CA ALA A 84 41.81 50.19 -69.27
C ALA A 84 41.41 50.01 -70.74
N THR A 85 41.90 50.97 -71.52
CA THR A 85 41.77 51.40 -72.92
C THR A 85 42.20 50.41 -74.03
N PRO A 86 42.02 50.76 -75.33
CA PRO A 86 41.91 49.83 -76.47
C PRO A 86 43.09 49.79 -77.48
N GLN A 87 42.98 48.83 -78.42
CA GLN A 87 43.62 48.67 -79.76
C GLN A 87 45.06 48.10 -79.88
N PRO A 88 45.52 47.63 -81.07
CA PRO A 88 44.85 47.08 -82.28
C PRO A 88 45.46 45.73 -82.76
N GLY A 89 44.90 45.10 -83.80
CA GLY A 89 45.31 43.79 -84.31
C GLY A 89 46.46 43.76 -85.34
N TYR A 90 47.05 42.57 -85.55
CA TYR A 90 47.57 42.10 -86.84
C TYR A 90 47.86 40.58 -86.84
N ASN A 91 47.76 39.99 -88.04
CA ASN A 91 47.83 38.57 -88.41
C ASN A 91 49.24 37.96 -88.38
N GLY A 92 49.33 36.62 -88.28
CA GLY A 92 50.37 35.84 -88.99
C GLY A 92 50.98 34.63 -88.30
N SER A 93 50.36 33.46 -88.51
CA SER A 93 50.95 32.15 -88.87
C SER A 93 52.07 31.46 -88.06
N ALA A 94 51.72 30.23 -87.65
CA ALA A 94 52.41 28.95 -87.89
C ALA A 94 53.11 28.20 -86.72
N SER A 95 52.50 27.04 -86.44
CA SER A 95 53.10 25.72 -86.15
C SER A 95 53.58 25.38 -84.72
N GLY A 96 53.06 24.25 -84.20
CA GLY A 96 53.82 23.39 -83.27
C GLY A 96 53.05 22.78 -82.09
N ALA A 97 52.41 21.62 -82.32
CA ALA A 97 52.17 20.46 -81.41
C ALA A 97 51.96 20.69 -79.89
N GLN A 98 50.75 20.48 -79.35
CA GLN A 98 50.20 19.24 -78.76
C GLN A 98 50.90 18.68 -77.49
N GLY A 99 50.18 18.71 -76.35
CA GLY A 99 50.31 17.72 -75.27
C GLY A 99 50.27 18.29 -73.84
N PRO A 100 49.60 17.64 -72.85
CA PRO A 100 48.71 18.32 -71.90
C PRO A 100 49.29 18.58 -70.48
N PRO A 101 48.60 19.40 -69.65
CA PRO A 101 49.10 19.85 -68.36
C PRO A 101 48.72 18.89 -67.21
N ARG A 102 49.60 18.75 -66.22
CA ARG A 102 49.27 18.15 -64.91
C ARG A 102 49.38 19.22 -63.83
N ALA A 103 48.21 19.57 -63.31
CA ALA A 103 48.00 20.59 -62.29
C ALA A 103 48.59 20.17 -60.93
N ASN A 104 49.40 21.06 -60.37
CA ASN A 104 49.85 21.01 -58.98
C ASN A 104 48.71 21.41 -58.05
N LYS A 105 48.29 20.47 -57.22
CA LYS A 105 47.29 20.63 -56.16
C LYS A 105 47.94 21.39 -54.99
N ARG A 106 47.79 22.71 -55.00
CA ARG A 106 48.20 23.59 -53.89
C ARG A 106 47.16 23.45 -52.77
N THR A 107 47.65 23.08 -51.59
CA THR A 107 46.92 23.02 -50.32
C THR A 107 46.32 24.38 -49.99
N ASP A 108 45.00 24.45 -50.11
CA ASP A 108 44.20 25.59 -49.69
C ASP A 108 43.87 25.42 -48.20
N THR A 109 44.53 26.24 -47.38
CA THR A 109 44.18 26.49 -45.98
C THR A 109 42.79 27.12 -45.96
N ARG A 110 41.77 26.26 -45.84
CA ARG A 110 40.39 26.69 -45.65
C ARG A 110 40.27 27.51 -44.38
N ASP A 111 39.89 28.76 -44.56
CA ASP A 111 39.27 29.59 -43.55
C ASP A 111 38.13 28.81 -42.87
N GLU A 112 38.32 28.51 -41.59
CA GLU A 112 37.27 28.00 -40.71
C GLU A 112 36.24 29.11 -40.49
N THR A 113 35.20 29.11 -41.32
CA THR A 113 34.00 29.91 -41.06
C THR A 113 33.41 29.52 -39.70
N PRO A 114 33.05 30.48 -38.83
CA PRO A 114 32.48 30.17 -37.52
C PRO A 114 31.14 29.45 -37.70
N HIS A 115 31.11 28.16 -37.33
CA HIS A 115 29.90 27.35 -37.40
C HIS A 115 28.80 27.95 -36.49
N SER A 116 27.62 28.15 -37.06
CA SER A 116 26.41 28.46 -36.32
C SER A 116 26.19 27.41 -35.21
N ALA A 117 25.81 27.86 -34.02
CA ALA A 117 25.56 26.99 -32.87
C ALA A 117 24.53 25.88 -33.17
N SER A 118 23.58 26.13 -34.09
CA SER A 118 22.61 25.12 -34.54
C SER A 118 23.24 24.00 -35.37
N THR A 119 24.24 24.31 -36.20
CA THR A 119 24.96 23.32 -37.01
C THR A 119 25.83 22.43 -36.13
N VAL A 120 26.44 23.01 -35.09
CA VAL A 120 27.20 22.28 -34.09
C VAL A 120 26.27 21.35 -33.31
N LEU A 121 25.13 21.84 -32.81
CA LEU A 121 24.14 21.03 -32.07
C LEU A 121 23.56 19.87 -32.88
N ASN A 122 23.30 20.07 -34.18
CA ASN A 122 22.76 19.02 -35.06
C ASN A 122 23.79 17.96 -35.47
N GLN A 123 25.08 18.17 -35.17
CA GLN A 123 26.16 17.25 -35.51
C GLN A 123 26.44 16.21 -34.43
N PHE A 124 25.82 16.31 -33.24
CA PHE A 124 26.06 15.38 -32.14
C PHE A 124 25.02 14.26 -32.15
N ASN A 125 25.49 13.01 -32.23
CA ASN A 125 24.62 11.83 -32.21
C ASN A 125 24.30 11.30 -30.79
N GLY A 126 24.66 12.04 -29.74
CA GLY A 126 24.30 11.68 -28.38
C GLY A 126 24.95 12.54 -27.30
N GLY A 127 24.36 12.54 -26.10
CA GLY A 127 24.81 13.39 -24.98
C GLY A 127 26.26 13.12 -24.54
N ARG A 128 26.77 11.92 -24.78
CA ARG A 128 28.16 11.53 -24.44
C ARG A 128 29.19 12.17 -25.38
N GLU A 129 28.85 12.30 -26.68
CA GLU A 129 29.70 12.97 -27.67
C GLU A 129 29.69 14.49 -27.46
N LEU A 130 28.50 15.05 -27.15
CA LEU A 130 28.34 16.44 -26.75
C LEU A 130 29.22 16.76 -25.54
N PHE A 131 29.19 15.90 -24.50
CA PHE A 131 29.99 16.12 -23.28
C PHE A 131 31.49 16.09 -23.55
N ASN A 132 31.99 15.05 -24.23
CA ASN A 132 33.42 14.91 -24.50
C ASN A 132 33.96 16.07 -25.35
N LYS A 133 33.20 16.51 -26.36
CA LYS A 133 33.60 17.67 -27.18
C LYS A 133 33.48 18.98 -26.38
N THR A 134 32.47 19.17 -25.54
CA THR A 134 32.34 20.37 -24.70
C THR A 134 33.50 20.49 -23.71
N VAL A 135 33.93 19.38 -23.11
CA VAL A 135 35.10 19.35 -22.21
C VAL A 135 36.40 19.64 -22.97
N ALA A 136 36.60 19.04 -24.14
CA ALA A 136 37.76 19.35 -24.99
C ALA A 136 37.78 20.82 -25.46
N TYR A 137 36.62 21.40 -25.75
CA TYR A 137 36.48 22.80 -26.15
C TYR A 137 36.69 23.80 -24.99
N ALA A 138 36.41 23.41 -23.75
CA ALA A 138 36.64 24.23 -22.57
C ALA A 138 38.12 24.35 -22.20
N TYR A 139 38.93 23.34 -22.55
CA TYR A 139 40.37 23.29 -22.25
C TYR A 139 41.23 24.16 -23.19
N ASP A 140 40.73 24.48 -24.39
CA ASP A 140 41.46 25.28 -25.38
C ASP A 140 41.22 26.79 -25.19
N GLY A 141 41.89 27.34 -24.18
CA GLY A 141 41.59 28.61 -23.47
C GLY A 141 41.82 29.95 -24.18
N ARG A 142 41.67 30.05 -25.52
CA ARG A 142 41.99 31.31 -26.24
C ARG A 142 40.82 32.22 -26.64
N ASN A 143 39.56 31.79 -26.52
CA ASN A 143 38.42 32.58 -27.03
C ASN A 143 37.27 32.73 -26.02
N ARG A 144 36.86 33.97 -25.74
CA ARG A 144 35.73 34.31 -24.84
C ARG A 144 34.42 33.60 -25.20
N HIS A 145 34.21 33.30 -26.49
CA HIS A 145 33.03 32.56 -26.95
C HIS A 145 33.04 31.07 -26.56
N LYS A 146 34.22 30.46 -26.43
CA LYS A 146 34.36 29.06 -25.98
C LYS A 146 33.94 28.90 -24.52
N LEU A 147 34.29 29.89 -23.68
CA LEU A 147 33.87 29.95 -22.28
C LEU A 147 32.34 30.04 -22.14
N THR A 148 31.68 30.88 -22.95
CA THR A 148 30.21 31.03 -22.90
C THR A 148 29.50 29.73 -23.29
N LEU A 149 29.97 29.05 -24.34
CA LEU A 149 29.43 27.76 -24.78
C LEU A 149 29.62 26.66 -23.74
N ALA A 150 30.80 26.60 -23.11
CA ALA A 150 31.08 25.66 -22.03
C ALA A 150 30.18 25.89 -20.81
N LEU A 151 29.97 27.15 -20.41
CA LEU A 151 29.06 27.50 -19.31
C LEU A 151 27.61 27.13 -19.62
N VAL A 152 27.12 27.41 -20.83
CA VAL A 152 25.77 27.01 -21.25
C VAL A 152 25.62 25.49 -21.25
N GLY A 153 26.61 24.75 -21.77
CA GLY A 153 26.63 23.30 -21.73
C GLY A 153 26.59 22.73 -20.31
N LEU A 154 27.39 23.30 -19.39
CA LEU A 154 27.39 22.92 -17.97
C LEU A 154 26.04 23.17 -17.29
N VAL A 155 25.39 24.30 -17.59
CA VAL A 155 24.06 24.62 -17.03
C VAL A 155 23.01 23.63 -17.53
N ILE A 156 23.00 23.30 -18.83
CA ILE A 156 22.06 22.33 -19.40
C ILE A 156 22.29 20.95 -18.79
N LEU A 157 23.54 20.50 -18.72
CA LEU A 157 23.86 19.20 -18.14
C LEU A 157 23.51 19.14 -16.65
N GLY A 158 23.90 20.16 -15.87
CA GLY A 158 23.56 20.26 -14.46
C GLY A 158 22.05 20.25 -14.23
N SER A 159 21.30 20.94 -15.09
CA SER A 159 19.84 20.92 -15.06
C SER A 159 19.26 19.53 -15.32
N PHE A 160 19.80 18.80 -16.29
CA PHE A 160 19.35 17.45 -16.62
C PHE A 160 19.62 16.48 -15.46
N VAL A 161 20.82 16.52 -14.88
CA VAL A 161 21.21 15.70 -13.73
C VAL A 161 20.32 16.01 -12.52
N ALA A 162 20.08 17.29 -12.23
CA ALA A 162 19.21 17.70 -11.13
C ALA A 162 17.77 17.20 -11.32
N ARG A 163 17.22 17.24 -12.55
CA ARG A 163 15.88 16.70 -12.82
C ARG A 163 15.81 15.19 -12.66
N ALA A 164 16.80 14.46 -13.18
CA ALA A 164 16.86 13.02 -13.03
C ALA A 164 16.92 12.63 -11.54
N PHE A 165 17.76 13.32 -10.77
CA PHE A 165 17.89 13.10 -9.33
C PHE A 165 16.59 13.42 -8.57
N ALA A 166 15.95 14.56 -8.85
CA ALA A 166 14.68 14.93 -8.23
C ALA A 166 13.54 13.95 -8.57
N GLY A 167 13.52 13.44 -9.81
CA GLY A 167 12.57 12.41 -10.24
C GLY A 167 12.76 11.09 -9.49
N VAL A 168 14.00 10.61 -9.37
CA VAL A 168 14.33 9.40 -8.59
C VAL A 168 13.99 9.59 -7.12
N LEU A 169 14.39 10.72 -6.51
CA LEU A 169 14.09 11.01 -5.11
C LEU A 169 12.58 11.07 -4.85
N SER A 170 11.82 11.72 -5.74
CA SER A 170 10.35 11.78 -5.62
C SER A 170 9.70 10.41 -5.70
N ALA A 171 10.24 9.50 -6.53
CA ALA A 171 9.78 8.12 -6.63
C ALA A 171 10.16 7.25 -5.42
N LEU A 172 11.25 7.58 -4.72
CA LEU A 172 11.68 6.90 -3.49
C LEU A 172 10.94 7.39 -2.25
N ILE A 173 10.31 8.57 -2.30
CA ILE A 173 9.49 9.10 -1.21
C ILE A 173 8.07 8.57 -1.34
N ALA A 174 7.79 7.54 -0.56
CA ALA A 174 6.46 7.00 -0.42
C ALA A 174 5.57 8.02 0.34
N THR A 175 4.51 8.49 -0.32
CA THR A 175 3.48 9.36 0.30
C THR A 175 2.16 8.61 0.27
N ASN A 176 1.38 8.71 1.34
CA ASN A 176 0.13 7.96 1.52
C ASN A 176 0.30 6.43 1.58
N SER A 177 1.47 5.94 1.99
CA SER A 177 1.75 4.52 2.16
C SER A 177 1.86 4.13 3.63
N ASN A 178 1.76 2.83 3.88
CA ASN A 178 1.95 2.21 5.19
C ASN A 178 3.25 2.71 5.85
N ALA A 179 3.14 3.19 7.08
CA ALA A 179 4.28 3.56 7.88
C ALA A 179 4.87 2.32 8.56
N ILE A 180 6.20 2.21 8.61
CA ILE A 180 6.83 1.18 9.44
C ILE A 180 6.73 1.64 10.89
N TRP A 181 5.96 0.88 11.65
CA TRP A 181 5.99 0.94 13.09
C TRP A 181 7.01 -0.08 13.62
N ALA A 182 7.97 0.41 14.40
CA ALA A 182 8.90 -0.45 15.12
C ALA A 182 8.83 -0.11 16.60
N SER A 183 8.45 -1.08 17.43
CA SER A 183 8.42 -0.93 18.88
C SER A 183 9.40 -1.92 19.50
N ASP A 184 10.10 -1.49 20.54
CA ASP A 184 10.81 -2.40 21.46
C ASP A 184 9.84 -3.13 22.39
N LYS A 185 8.60 -2.64 22.48
CA LYS A 185 7.47 -3.21 23.20
C LYS A 185 6.40 -3.62 22.20
N CYS A 186 6.54 -4.81 21.62
CA CYS A 186 5.50 -5.43 20.80
C CYS A 186 4.52 -6.18 21.70
N GLY A 187 3.22 -6.08 21.43
CA GLY A 187 2.21 -6.76 22.23
C GLY A 187 0.80 -6.42 21.78
N LEU A 188 -0.18 -7.04 22.45
CA LEU A 188 -1.59 -6.74 22.24
C LEU A 188 -1.89 -5.34 22.81
N TYR A 189 -2.48 -4.47 21.99
CA TYR A 189 -3.07 -3.24 22.52
C TYR A 189 -4.35 -3.60 23.28
N ARG A 190 -4.36 -3.31 24.59
CA ARG A 190 -5.55 -3.44 25.44
C ARG A 190 -5.78 -2.11 26.14
N PHE A 191 -7.01 -1.63 26.09
CA PHE A 191 -7.40 -0.49 26.91
C PHE A 191 -7.31 -0.88 28.39
N ASP A 192 -6.60 -0.07 29.18
CA ASP A 192 -6.49 -0.25 30.62
C ASP A 192 -7.79 0.21 31.30
N SER A 193 -8.74 -0.71 31.41
CA SER A 193 -10.04 -0.44 32.04
C SER A 193 -9.93 -0.06 33.51
N ASP A 194 -8.86 -0.51 34.18
CA ASP A 194 -8.76 -0.47 35.63
C ASP A 194 -8.04 0.82 36.09
N GLY A 195 -7.09 1.32 35.29
CA GLY A 195 -6.27 2.49 35.62
C GLY A 195 -6.63 3.79 34.87
N ALA A 196 -7.27 3.73 33.70
CA ALA A 196 -7.37 4.90 32.82
C ALA A 196 -8.53 5.87 33.14
N GLY A 197 -9.54 5.43 33.89
CA GLY A 197 -10.71 6.22 34.25
C GLY A 197 -11.78 6.36 33.15
N GLU A 198 -12.96 6.88 33.53
CA GLU A 198 -14.16 6.92 32.68
C GLU A 198 -14.01 7.81 31.43
N GLU A 199 -13.28 8.94 31.54
CA GLU A 199 -13.03 9.82 30.39
C GLU A 199 -12.19 9.11 29.32
N ALA A 200 -11.14 8.40 29.74
CA ALA A 200 -10.30 7.63 28.83
C ALA A 200 -11.07 6.46 28.21
N ALA A 201 -11.95 5.81 28.98
CA ALA A 201 -12.82 4.74 28.49
C ALA A 201 -13.80 5.25 27.42
N THR A 202 -14.42 6.40 27.66
CA THR A 202 -15.30 7.07 26.69
C THR A 202 -14.53 7.41 25.41
N ARG A 203 -13.30 7.91 25.54
CA ARG A 203 -12.46 8.23 24.38
C ARG A 203 -12.06 6.98 23.60
N ALA A 204 -11.70 5.90 24.30
CA ALA A 204 -11.39 4.62 23.68
C ALA A 204 -12.59 4.04 22.92
N ASP A 205 -13.79 4.09 23.50
CA ASP A 205 -15.04 3.68 22.84
C ASP A 205 -15.29 4.48 21.56
N VAL A 206 -15.15 5.80 21.59
CA VAL A 206 -15.28 6.65 20.38
C VAL A 206 -14.25 6.24 19.31
N PHE A 207 -13.01 5.97 19.69
CA PHE A 207 -11.97 5.51 18.76
C PHE A 207 -12.27 4.13 18.18
N ASP A 208 -12.76 3.19 18.99
CA ASP A 208 -13.07 1.84 18.54
C ASP A 208 -14.30 1.83 17.62
N ARG A 209 -15.33 2.62 17.92
CA ARG A 209 -16.46 2.85 16.99
C ARG A 209 -16.00 3.44 15.66
N ALA A 210 -15.08 4.40 15.69
CA ALA A 210 -14.52 4.99 14.48
C ALA A 210 -13.64 3.99 13.69
N LYS A 211 -12.94 3.07 14.36
CA LYS A 211 -12.23 1.97 13.69
C LYS A 211 -13.21 0.99 13.05
N GLU A 212 -14.27 0.61 13.76
CA GLU A 212 -15.28 -0.32 13.25
C GLU A 212 -16.01 0.26 12.04
N ALA A 213 -16.47 1.51 12.12
CA ALA A 213 -17.11 2.21 11.00
C ALA A 213 -16.21 2.25 9.76
N ARG A 214 -14.92 2.59 9.92
CA ARG A 214 -13.94 2.59 8.82
C ARG A 214 -13.70 1.19 8.26
N SER A 215 -13.69 0.16 9.11
CA SER A 215 -13.53 -1.24 8.68
C SER A 215 -14.73 -1.71 7.86
N GLY A 216 -15.95 -1.36 8.29
CA GLY A 216 -17.18 -1.62 7.53
C GLY A 216 -17.21 -0.89 6.19
N GLU A 217 -16.81 0.38 6.14
CA GLU A 217 -16.64 1.12 4.88
C GLU A 217 -15.62 0.45 3.96
N TYR A 218 -14.46 0.04 4.50
CA TYR A 218 -13.43 -0.65 3.73
C TYR A 218 -13.97 -1.95 3.14
N ALA A 219 -14.59 -2.82 3.95
CA ALA A 219 -15.15 -4.09 3.49
C ALA A 219 -16.19 -3.88 2.38
N LYS A 220 -17.10 -2.91 2.58
CA LYS A 220 -18.14 -2.55 1.61
C LYS A 220 -17.56 -2.08 0.27
N HIS A 221 -16.49 -1.29 0.31
CA HIS A 221 -15.91 -0.68 -0.89
C HIS A 221 -14.83 -1.53 -1.57
N CYS A 222 -14.16 -2.42 -0.83
CA CYS A 222 -12.94 -3.08 -1.29
C CYS A 222 -13.08 -4.61 -1.48
N TYR A 223 -13.92 -5.32 -0.73
CA TYR A 223 -14.00 -6.80 -0.84
C TYR A 223 -15.00 -7.33 -1.88
N ASN A 224 -15.91 -6.51 -2.39
CA ASN A 224 -16.97 -6.94 -3.33
C ASN A 224 -17.09 -6.05 -4.58
N SER A 225 -16.06 -5.28 -4.92
CA SER A 225 -16.09 -4.49 -6.16
C SER A 225 -15.89 -5.42 -7.36
N THR A 226 -16.99 -5.92 -7.93
CA THR A 226 -17.01 -6.72 -9.16
C THR A 226 -16.54 -5.94 -10.38
N THR A 227 -16.35 -4.62 -10.26
CA THR A 227 -15.75 -3.78 -11.28
C THR A 227 -14.23 -4.01 -11.30
N PRO A 228 -13.70 -4.72 -12.32
CA PRO A 228 -12.27 -4.88 -12.51
C PRO A 228 -11.80 -3.58 -13.15
N THR A 229 -11.65 -2.53 -12.35
CA THR A 229 -11.29 -1.22 -12.86
C THR A 229 -10.00 -0.79 -12.21
N THR A 230 -9.06 -0.49 -13.08
CA THR A 230 -7.78 0.23 -12.96
C THR A 230 -7.79 1.51 -12.09
N LEU A 231 -8.87 1.76 -11.37
CA LEU A 231 -9.12 2.83 -10.42
C LEU A 231 -9.80 2.22 -9.19
N LEU A 232 -9.12 1.31 -8.49
CA LEU A 232 -9.48 1.07 -7.09
C LEU A 232 -9.51 2.44 -6.41
N PRO A 233 -10.59 2.80 -5.67
CA PRO A 233 -10.61 4.05 -4.94
C PRO A 233 -9.31 4.13 -4.14
N MET A 234 -8.66 5.29 -4.13
CA MET A 234 -7.40 5.51 -3.37
C MET A 234 -7.49 5.02 -1.90
N ARG A 235 -8.71 4.84 -1.39
CA ARG A 235 -9.06 4.35 -0.06
C ARG A 235 -8.82 2.84 0.18
N CYS A 236 -8.72 2.01 -0.86
CA CYS A 236 -8.49 0.57 -0.68
C CYS A 236 -7.00 0.23 -0.45
N GLY A 237 -6.07 1.13 -0.79
CA GLY A 237 -4.62 0.95 -0.59
C GLY A 237 -4.13 1.16 0.86
N PHE A 238 -5.00 0.99 1.85
CA PHE A 238 -4.65 1.14 3.26
C PHE A 238 -3.88 -0.06 3.83
N PHE A 239 -4.15 -1.27 3.33
CA PHE A 239 -3.41 -2.47 3.71
C PHE A 239 -2.31 -2.77 2.70
N TYR A 240 -1.28 -3.51 3.14
CA TYR A 240 -0.18 -3.92 2.27
C TYR A 240 -0.69 -4.75 1.07
N ASN A 241 -1.60 -5.69 1.34
CA ASN A 241 -2.45 -6.30 0.33
C ASN A 241 -3.91 -6.00 0.61
N THR A 242 -4.68 -5.74 -0.45
CA THR A 242 -6.11 -5.43 -0.35
C THR A 242 -6.96 -6.63 0.00
N GLU A 243 -6.47 -7.86 -0.23
CA GLU A 243 -7.19 -9.10 0.03
C GLU A 243 -6.19 -10.22 0.36
N ILE A 244 -6.53 -11.04 1.34
CA ILE A 244 -5.85 -12.31 1.62
C ILE A 244 -6.77 -13.41 1.12
N LYS A 245 -6.31 -14.15 0.12
CA LYS A 245 -7.10 -15.25 -0.45
C LYS A 245 -7.22 -16.40 0.56
N PHE A 246 -8.37 -17.05 0.54
CA PHE A 246 -8.62 -18.26 1.29
C PHE A 246 -9.44 -19.23 0.47
N ASN A 247 -9.29 -20.52 0.79
CA ASN A 247 -10.11 -21.58 0.25
C ASN A 247 -11.25 -21.86 1.21
N THR A 248 -12.45 -22.00 0.66
CA THR A 248 -13.65 -22.41 1.40
C THR A 248 -13.96 -23.86 1.07
N THR A 249 -14.11 -24.69 2.09
CA THR A 249 -14.51 -26.09 1.96
C THR A 249 -15.71 -26.37 2.84
N TYR A 250 -16.61 -27.24 2.37
CA TYR A 250 -17.85 -27.59 3.08
C TYR A 250 -17.83 -29.07 3.41
N HIS A 251 -18.19 -29.39 4.65
CA HIS A 251 -18.28 -30.75 5.17
C HIS A 251 -19.59 -30.90 5.95
N HIS A 252 -20.05 -32.13 6.14
CA HIS A 252 -21.26 -32.42 6.93
C HIS A 252 -20.95 -33.02 8.31
N GLN A 253 -19.67 -33.33 8.59
CA GLN A 253 -19.26 -33.93 9.85
C GLN A 253 -19.01 -32.85 10.90
N CYS A 254 -19.62 -33.01 12.08
CA CYS A 254 -19.38 -32.14 13.22
C CYS A 254 -17.89 -32.21 13.63
N PRO A 255 -17.18 -31.08 13.82
CA PRO A 255 -15.76 -31.09 14.16
C PRO A 255 -15.50 -31.36 15.65
N PHE A 256 -16.55 -31.69 16.42
CA PHE A 256 -16.49 -31.93 17.86
C PHE A 256 -16.65 -33.42 18.17
N PRO A 257 -16.24 -33.88 19.38
CA PRO A 257 -16.30 -35.30 19.74
C PRO A 257 -17.70 -35.92 19.74
N LYS A 258 -18.76 -35.10 19.88
CA LYS A 258 -20.14 -35.56 19.83
C LYS A 258 -20.89 -34.85 18.72
N ASP A 259 -21.53 -35.61 17.84
CA ASP A 259 -22.27 -35.04 16.70
C ASP A 259 -23.54 -34.28 17.12
N ASP A 260 -24.14 -34.62 18.27
CA ASP A 260 -25.40 -34.04 18.76
C ASP A 260 -25.28 -32.57 19.18
N ILE A 261 -24.06 -32.06 19.35
CA ILE A 261 -23.83 -30.66 19.69
C ILE A 261 -23.89 -29.73 18.50
N CYS A 262 -23.65 -30.24 17.29
CA CYS A 262 -23.84 -29.49 16.07
C CYS A 262 -25.33 -29.42 15.72
N ALA A 263 -25.76 -28.33 15.08
CA ALA A 263 -27.12 -28.27 14.58
C ALA A 263 -27.31 -29.33 13.48
N HIS A 264 -28.35 -30.15 13.60
CA HIS A 264 -28.59 -31.27 12.70
C HIS A 264 -28.72 -30.80 11.24
N GLY A 265 -28.00 -31.47 10.31
CA GLY A 265 -28.04 -31.16 8.88
C GLY A 265 -27.39 -29.84 8.48
N SER A 266 -26.77 -29.11 9.41
CA SER A 266 -26.08 -27.87 9.09
C SER A 266 -24.71 -28.14 8.47
N PRO A 267 -24.31 -27.40 7.41
CA PRO A 267 -22.98 -27.55 6.85
C PRO A 267 -21.93 -26.98 7.81
N VAL A 268 -20.81 -27.69 7.91
CA VAL A 268 -19.57 -27.20 8.51
C VAL A 268 -18.77 -26.54 7.40
N VAL A 269 -18.33 -25.31 7.64
CA VAL A 269 -17.54 -24.54 6.68
C VAL A 269 -16.14 -24.35 7.22
N THR A 270 -15.14 -24.63 6.38
CA THR A 270 -13.74 -24.39 6.71
C THR A 270 -13.16 -23.36 5.76
N PHE A 271 -12.60 -22.31 6.34
CA PHE A 271 -11.81 -21.29 5.66
C PHE A 271 -10.34 -21.59 5.91
N ASP A 272 -9.52 -21.59 4.86
CA ASP A 272 -8.08 -21.82 4.96
C ASP A 272 -7.32 -20.85 4.06
N THR A 273 -6.49 -19.99 4.67
CA THR A 273 -5.69 -19.02 3.92
C THR A 273 -4.57 -19.67 3.10
N GLY A 274 -4.24 -20.94 3.38
CA GLY A 274 -2.98 -21.53 2.96
C GLY A 274 -1.79 -20.80 3.61
N LEU A 275 -0.59 -21.00 3.05
CA LEU A 275 0.61 -20.30 3.50
C LEU A 275 0.66 -18.88 2.91
N VAL A 276 0.54 -17.90 3.78
CA VAL A 276 0.53 -16.46 3.49
C VAL A 276 1.84 -15.86 3.95
N ASP A 277 2.57 -15.20 3.05
CA ASP A 277 3.85 -14.53 3.36
C ASP A 277 3.65 -13.42 4.41
N ALA A 278 4.55 -13.31 5.39
CA ALA A 278 4.54 -12.28 6.42
C ALA A 278 4.49 -10.86 5.83
N ASN A 279 5.23 -10.63 4.75
CA ASN A 279 5.24 -9.37 4.03
C ASN A 279 3.85 -9.04 3.49
N SER A 280 3.10 -10.07 3.08
CA SER A 280 1.77 -9.88 2.51
C SER A 280 0.74 -9.37 3.52
N ILE A 281 0.97 -9.59 4.82
CA ILE A 281 0.15 -9.08 5.93
C ILE A 281 0.77 -7.84 6.61
N GLY A 282 1.80 -7.25 6.01
CA GLY A 282 2.42 -6.01 6.47
C GLY A 282 3.55 -6.18 7.49
N ILE A 283 4.08 -7.39 7.69
CA ILE A 283 5.29 -7.61 8.49
C ILE A 283 6.49 -7.53 7.55
N ASN A 284 7.21 -6.41 7.59
CA ASN A 284 8.42 -6.22 6.79
C ASN A 284 9.63 -6.85 7.48
N ASP A 285 9.99 -8.07 7.06
CA ASP A 285 11.13 -8.82 7.60
C ASP A 285 11.96 -9.42 6.45
N PRO A 286 13.30 -9.46 6.54
CA PRO A 286 14.15 -10.04 5.49
C PRO A 286 13.96 -11.55 5.31
N TYR A 287 13.32 -12.23 6.26
CA TYR A 287 13.08 -13.66 6.23
C TYR A 287 11.66 -13.96 5.75
N ASP A 288 11.53 -15.01 4.92
CA ASP A 288 10.26 -15.49 4.36
C ASP A 288 9.45 -16.31 5.39
N TYR A 289 9.01 -15.64 6.47
CA TYR A 289 8.05 -16.23 7.41
C TYR A 289 6.68 -16.35 6.75
N LYS A 290 5.97 -17.45 7.03
CA LYS A 290 4.61 -17.67 6.50
C LYS A 290 3.64 -17.93 7.63
N PHE A 291 2.43 -17.44 7.44
CA PHE A 291 1.31 -17.63 8.34
C PHE A 291 0.26 -18.46 7.66
N ARG A 292 -0.36 -19.37 8.39
CA ARG A 292 -1.59 -20.02 7.94
C ARG A 292 -2.63 -19.89 9.03
N ARG A 293 -3.81 -19.42 8.62
CA ARG A 293 -5.00 -19.43 9.47
C ARG A 293 -6.02 -20.35 8.83
N SER A 294 -6.53 -21.28 9.63
CA SER A 294 -7.71 -22.04 9.27
C SER A 294 -8.79 -21.87 10.33
N ALA A 295 -10.02 -21.63 9.90
CA ALA A 295 -11.18 -21.49 10.77
C ALA A 295 -12.26 -22.46 10.30
N THR A 296 -12.59 -23.45 11.14
CA THR A 296 -13.68 -24.42 10.89
C THR A 296 -14.88 -24.04 11.73
N CYS A 297 -15.95 -23.57 11.09
CA CYS A 297 -17.15 -23.08 11.75
C CYS A 297 -18.35 -23.99 11.52
N THR A 298 -19.16 -24.21 12.57
CA THR A 298 -20.39 -24.97 12.53
C THR A 298 -21.45 -24.33 13.43
N PRO A 299 -22.72 -24.27 12.99
CA PRO A 299 -23.82 -23.94 13.88
C PRO A 299 -23.96 -25.02 14.99
N LEU A 300 -24.22 -24.59 16.22
CA LEU A 300 -24.49 -25.48 17.34
C LEU A 300 -25.98 -25.72 17.54
N SER A 301 -26.32 -26.88 18.08
CA SER A 301 -27.68 -27.27 18.42
C SER A 301 -28.21 -26.38 19.52
N THR A 302 -29.25 -25.62 19.21
CA THR A 302 -29.94 -24.81 20.22
C THR A 302 -31.08 -25.57 20.90
N GLU A 303 -31.15 -26.89 20.74
CA GLU A 303 -32.24 -27.73 21.24
C GLU A 303 -31.85 -28.55 22.47
N GLY A 304 -32.84 -29.14 23.12
CA GLY A 304 -32.65 -30.11 24.20
C GLY A 304 -31.89 -29.55 25.41
N GLN A 305 -30.78 -30.20 25.76
CA GLN A 305 -30.01 -29.90 26.97
C GLN A 305 -29.17 -28.62 26.90
N TYR A 306 -28.92 -28.09 25.70
CA TYR A 306 -28.00 -26.97 25.50
C TYR A 306 -28.64 -25.61 25.72
N VAL A 307 -29.97 -25.50 25.57
CA VAL A 307 -30.70 -24.24 25.77
C VAL A 307 -31.98 -24.50 26.54
N ARG A 308 -32.16 -23.79 27.65
CA ARG A 308 -33.43 -23.78 28.40
C ARG A 308 -34.16 -22.47 28.16
N ASN A 309 -35.46 -22.56 27.94
CA ASN A 309 -36.35 -21.41 27.89
C ASN A 309 -37.02 -21.27 29.26
N ASP A 310 -36.75 -20.14 29.91
CA ASP A 310 -37.38 -19.75 31.16
C ASP A 310 -38.26 -18.54 30.88
N THR A 311 -39.56 -18.64 31.11
CA THR A 311 -40.46 -17.47 31.00
C THR A 311 -40.69 -16.87 32.37
N ALA A 312 -40.23 -15.64 32.58
CA ALA A 312 -40.45 -14.89 33.82
C ALA A 312 -41.20 -13.60 33.50
N ASN A 313 -42.34 -13.37 34.17
CA ASN A 313 -43.19 -12.18 33.98
C ASN A 313 -43.66 -11.97 32.53
N GLY A 314 -43.90 -13.06 31.79
CA GLY A 314 -44.33 -13.00 30.38
C GLY A 314 -43.22 -12.70 29.38
N ILE A 315 -41.98 -12.52 29.86
CA ILE A 315 -40.81 -12.30 29.00
C ILE A 315 -40.04 -13.62 28.90
N ALA A 316 -39.86 -14.11 27.67
CA ALA A 316 -39.04 -15.29 27.41
C ALA A 316 -37.57 -14.96 27.70
N ALA A 317 -36.88 -15.84 28.42
CA ALA A 317 -35.44 -15.78 28.62
C ALA A 317 -34.83 -17.11 28.19
N PHE A 318 -33.62 -17.05 27.62
CA PHE A 318 -32.92 -18.23 27.13
C PHE A 318 -31.58 -18.35 27.86
N THR A 319 -31.34 -19.51 28.46
CA THR A 319 -30.10 -19.84 29.15
C THR A 319 -29.35 -20.89 28.35
N TYR A 320 -28.10 -20.61 27.97
CA TYR A 320 -27.27 -21.44 27.09
C TYR A 320 -26.17 -22.14 27.90
N TYR A 321 -26.08 -23.47 27.77
CA TYR A 321 -25.26 -24.38 28.57
C TYR A 321 -24.16 -25.04 27.72
N TYR A 322 -23.26 -24.24 27.15
CA TYR A 322 -22.11 -24.72 26.36
C TYR A 322 -20.80 -24.76 27.16
N GLY A 323 -20.87 -24.51 28.47
CA GLY A 323 -19.74 -24.34 29.37
C GLY A 323 -20.08 -23.42 30.53
N GLU A 324 -19.17 -23.32 31.48
CA GLU A 324 -19.31 -22.50 32.69
C GLU A 324 -18.54 -21.20 32.52
N THR A 325 -19.16 -20.07 32.88
CA THR A 325 -18.52 -18.74 32.82
C THR A 325 -18.36 -18.17 34.23
N GLY A 326 -17.14 -18.14 34.75
CA GLY A 326 -16.86 -17.87 36.17
C GLY A 326 -17.59 -18.88 37.07
N ASP A 327 -18.23 -18.40 38.14
CA ASP A 327 -19.02 -19.26 39.05
C ASP A 327 -20.43 -19.57 38.54
N ARG A 328 -20.73 -19.26 37.27
CA ARG A 328 -22.05 -19.49 36.66
C ARG A 328 -22.07 -20.87 36.00
N GLY A 329 -23.02 -21.72 36.39
CA GLY A 329 -23.28 -23.01 35.74
C GLY A 329 -23.89 -22.92 34.33
N TYR A 330 -23.66 -21.83 33.60
CA TYR A 330 -24.12 -21.60 32.23
C TYR A 330 -23.16 -20.65 31.50
N THR A 331 -23.18 -20.68 30.17
CA THR A 331 -22.27 -19.91 29.31
C THR A 331 -22.76 -18.49 29.11
N PHE A 332 -24.01 -18.38 28.70
CA PHE A 332 -24.65 -17.13 28.32
C PHE A 332 -26.14 -17.18 28.70
N ARG A 333 -26.71 -16.03 29.02
CA ARG A 333 -28.15 -15.89 29.28
C ARG A 333 -28.63 -14.63 28.60
N SER A 334 -29.67 -14.76 27.79
CA SER A 334 -30.34 -13.64 27.15
C SER A 334 -31.77 -13.50 27.66
N ILE A 335 -32.23 -12.27 27.70
CA ILE A 335 -33.66 -11.94 27.80
C ILE A 335 -34.12 -11.76 26.35
N GLY A 336 -35.25 -12.36 25.99
CA GLY A 336 -35.73 -12.56 24.61
C GLY A 336 -35.64 -11.32 23.73
N ASP A 337 -36.72 -10.57 23.59
CA ASP A 337 -36.69 -9.27 22.94
C ASP A 337 -36.56 -8.20 24.04
N PRO A 338 -35.35 -7.69 24.33
CA PRO A 338 -35.15 -6.75 25.43
C PRO A 338 -35.71 -5.35 25.10
N PHE A 339 -36.17 -5.13 23.87
CA PHE A 339 -36.44 -3.83 23.30
C PHE A 339 -37.89 -3.75 22.80
N ASN A 340 -38.68 -2.84 23.37
CA ASN A 340 -40.03 -2.52 22.87
C ASN A 340 -40.01 -1.58 21.64
N TRP A 341 -38.83 -1.27 21.11
CA TRP A 341 -38.59 -0.36 19.99
C TRP A 341 -37.72 -1.02 18.92
N LEU A 342 -38.01 -0.71 17.66
CA LEU A 342 -37.42 -1.34 16.48
C LEU A 342 -36.03 -0.76 16.19
N VAL A 343 -35.00 -1.22 16.91
CA VAL A 343 -33.60 -0.96 16.51
C VAL A 343 -33.12 -2.12 15.65
N PRO A 344 -33.00 -1.96 14.32
CA PRO A 344 -32.56 -3.04 13.44
C PRO A 344 -31.05 -3.25 13.61
N SER A 345 -30.67 -4.10 14.56
CA SER A 345 -29.29 -4.49 14.81
C SER A 345 -29.17 -5.98 15.10
N TYR A 346 -27.96 -6.50 14.89
CA TYR A 346 -27.56 -7.79 15.45
C TYR A 346 -27.04 -7.56 16.86
N ASP A 347 -27.41 -8.43 17.80
CA ASP A 347 -26.70 -8.56 19.07
C ASP A 347 -25.77 -9.77 18.98
N VAL A 348 -24.52 -9.57 19.37
CA VAL A 348 -23.47 -10.58 19.30
C VAL A 348 -22.74 -10.65 20.63
N SER A 349 -22.78 -11.82 21.26
CA SER A 349 -21.95 -12.14 22.41
C SER A 349 -20.95 -13.23 22.05
N ILE A 350 -19.73 -13.12 22.54
CA ILE A 350 -18.63 -14.02 22.17
C ILE A 350 -18.03 -14.62 23.44
N GLN A 351 -17.77 -15.92 23.39
CA GLN A 351 -16.94 -16.64 24.37
C GLN A 351 -15.83 -17.34 23.63
N SER A 352 -14.62 -17.34 24.18
CA SER A 352 -13.49 -18.04 23.58
C SER A 352 -12.64 -18.73 24.63
N THR A 353 -12.12 -19.89 24.27
CA THR A 353 -11.06 -20.53 25.04
C THR A 353 -9.79 -19.72 24.92
N SER A 354 -9.02 -19.60 25.99
CA SER A 354 -7.69 -18.98 25.96
C SER A 354 -6.60 -20.04 25.97
N TRP A 355 -5.41 -19.71 25.42
CA TRP A 355 -4.19 -20.49 25.62
C TRP A 355 -3.79 -20.58 27.10
N TYR A 356 -4.16 -19.54 27.84
CA TYR A 356 -3.89 -19.42 29.26
C TYR A 356 -5.17 -19.78 30.01
N ALA A 357 -5.30 -21.05 30.40
CA ALA A 357 -6.49 -21.53 31.11
C ALA A 357 -6.82 -20.70 32.35
N ASN A 358 -5.80 -20.16 33.02
CA ASN A 358 -5.92 -19.32 34.21
C ASN A 358 -6.52 -17.93 33.96
N ILE A 359 -6.57 -17.45 32.71
CA ILE A 359 -7.23 -16.17 32.35
C ILE A 359 -8.51 -16.41 31.55
N SER A 360 -8.84 -17.66 31.22
CA SER A 360 -10.08 -17.99 30.54
C SER A 360 -11.21 -17.98 31.57
N ASN A 361 -12.10 -17.00 31.46
CA ASN A 361 -13.29 -16.95 32.31
C ASN A 361 -14.36 -17.98 31.90
N TRP A 362 -14.14 -18.75 30.83
CA TRP A 362 -15.12 -19.69 30.29
C TRP A 362 -14.48 -21.05 30.03
N THR A 363 -15.10 -22.10 30.57
CA THR A 363 -14.68 -23.49 30.38
C THR A 363 -15.75 -24.24 29.59
N PRO A 364 -15.46 -24.72 28.36
CA PRO A 364 -16.44 -25.42 27.54
C PRO A 364 -16.85 -26.77 28.16
N ILE A 365 -18.08 -27.22 27.88
CA ILE A 365 -18.50 -28.59 28.22
C ILE A 365 -17.65 -29.63 27.47
N PRO A 366 -17.55 -30.89 27.95
CA PRO A 366 -16.74 -31.92 27.29
C PRO A 366 -17.12 -32.20 25.82
N ALA A 367 -18.35 -31.91 25.43
CA ALA A 367 -18.81 -32.05 24.04
C ALA A 367 -18.24 -30.96 23.11
N LEU A 368 -17.74 -29.85 23.64
CA LEU A 368 -17.08 -28.76 22.91
C LEU A 368 -15.59 -28.66 23.23
N THR A 369 -14.98 -29.73 23.73
CA THR A 369 -13.53 -29.70 23.95
C THR A 369 -12.83 -29.47 22.61
N PRO A 370 -12.08 -28.37 22.46
CA PRO A 370 -11.37 -28.10 21.21
C PRO A 370 -10.32 -29.18 20.96
N PRO A 371 -10.12 -29.61 19.70
CA PRO A 371 -8.98 -30.43 19.34
C PRO A 371 -7.65 -29.77 19.75
N PRO A 372 -6.58 -30.55 19.94
CA PRO A 372 -5.26 -30.01 20.22
C PRO A 372 -4.88 -28.94 19.19
N ASN A 373 -4.19 -27.90 19.67
CA ASN A 373 -3.69 -26.79 18.87
C ASN A 373 -4.75 -25.92 18.17
N THR A 374 -5.98 -25.92 18.70
CA THR A 374 -7.06 -25.05 18.21
C THR A 374 -7.63 -24.17 19.31
N ILE A 375 -8.19 -23.04 18.92
CA ILE A 375 -8.94 -22.14 19.79
C ILE A 375 -10.41 -22.29 19.43
N LEU A 376 -11.25 -22.57 20.42
CA LEU A 376 -12.69 -22.52 20.24
C LEU A 376 -13.21 -21.10 20.51
N THR A 377 -13.92 -20.55 19.54
CA THR A 377 -14.72 -19.34 19.68
C THR A 377 -16.19 -19.69 19.47
N ILE A 378 -17.05 -19.36 20.43
CA ILE A 378 -18.51 -19.45 20.30
C ILE A 378 -19.09 -18.05 20.21
N MET A 379 -19.92 -17.83 19.20
CA MET A 379 -20.65 -16.60 18.95
C MET A 379 -22.14 -16.87 19.12
N PHE A 380 -22.77 -16.12 20.01
CA PHE A 380 -24.22 -16.05 20.18
C PHE A 380 -24.71 -14.87 19.37
N ILE A 381 -25.52 -15.11 18.35
CA ILE A 381 -25.97 -14.11 17.38
C ILE A 381 -27.50 -14.05 17.43
N SER A 382 -28.06 -12.86 17.68
CA SER A 382 -29.51 -12.63 17.61
C SER A 382 -29.82 -11.52 16.61
N PRO A 383 -30.65 -11.81 15.58
CA PRO A 383 -31.19 -10.78 14.70
C PRO A 383 -32.38 -10.08 15.39
N LEU A 384 -32.10 -9.23 16.39
CA LEU A 384 -33.09 -8.60 17.28
C LEU A 384 -34.36 -8.14 16.53
N HIS A 385 -34.28 -7.04 15.78
CA HIS A 385 -35.38 -6.45 15.01
C HIS A 385 -35.06 -6.33 13.52
N ILE A 386 -34.19 -7.22 13.02
CA ILE A 386 -33.88 -7.28 11.60
C ILE A 386 -34.97 -8.08 10.90
N LEU A 387 -35.59 -7.44 9.91
CA LEU A 387 -36.64 -8.01 9.08
C LEU A 387 -36.09 -8.33 7.69
N TYR A 388 -36.40 -9.52 7.19
CA TYR A 388 -35.92 -10.00 5.89
C TYR A 388 -37.01 -9.87 4.84
N LEU A 389 -36.65 -9.41 3.64
CA LEU A 389 -37.60 -9.33 2.51
C LEU A 389 -37.91 -10.70 1.89
N LYS A 390 -37.06 -11.70 2.15
CA LYS A 390 -37.20 -13.07 1.65
C LYS A 390 -37.01 -14.04 2.80
N PRO A 391 -37.66 -15.22 2.76
CA PRO A 391 -37.40 -16.23 3.76
C PRO A 391 -35.95 -16.70 3.68
N SER A 392 -35.37 -16.99 4.83
CA SER A 392 -34.01 -17.53 4.97
C SER A 392 -34.05 -18.81 5.78
N ALA A 393 -33.45 -19.88 5.25
CA ALA A 393 -33.23 -21.15 5.93
C ALA A 393 -31.81 -21.26 6.52
N ASP A 394 -31.06 -20.16 6.55
CA ASP A 394 -29.74 -20.13 7.17
C ASP A 394 -29.87 -20.41 8.68
N PRO A 395 -29.12 -21.38 9.24
CA PRO A 395 -29.26 -21.75 10.65
C PRO A 395 -28.86 -20.66 11.64
N ILE A 396 -28.03 -19.69 11.22
CA ILE A 396 -27.63 -18.53 12.01
C ILE A 396 -28.57 -17.35 11.76
N PHE A 397 -28.93 -17.10 10.50
CA PHE A 397 -29.80 -16.00 10.09
C PHE A 397 -31.18 -16.52 9.66
N LEU A 398 -31.80 -17.33 10.52
CA LEU A 398 -33.04 -18.00 10.23
C LEU A 398 -34.20 -16.99 10.21
N ALA A 399 -34.93 -16.94 9.10
CA ALA A 399 -36.07 -16.03 8.91
C ALA A 399 -37.12 -16.74 8.07
N ASP A 400 -37.78 -17.74 8.64
CA ASP A 400 -38.71 -18.64 7.97
C ASP A 400 -40.18 -18.36 8.30
N LYS A 401 -40.46 -17.48 9.28
CA LYS A 401 -41.83 -17.10 9.66
C LYS A 401 -42.18 -15.75 9.07
N THR A 402 -43.40 -15.65 8.53
CA THR A 402 -43.95 -14.39 8.06
C THR A 402 -44.16 -13.42 9.22
N PHE A 403 -43.75 -12.17 9.04
CA PHE A 403 -43.94 -11.08 9.99
C PHE A 403 -44.99 -10.10 9.45
N TYR A 404 -45.94 -9.76 10.32
CA TYR A 404 -47.02 -8.82 10.04
C TYR A 404 -46.78 -7.54 10.86
N TYR A 405 -46.88 -6.38 10.22
CA TYR A 405 -46.95 -5.13 10.95
C TYR A 405 -48.34 -4.95 11.56
N ASP A 406 -48.42 -4.31 12.72
CA ASP A 406 -49.69 -4.01 13.36
C ASP A 406 -50.59 -3.20 12.41
N GLY A 407 -51.75 -3.77 12.07
CA GLY A 407 -52.72 -3.17 11.15
C GLY A 407 -52.50 -3.50 9.66
N ASP A 408 -51.44 -4.23 9.30
CA ASP A 408 -51.23 -4.71 7.92
C ASP A 408 -51.69 -6.17 7.77
N PRO A 409 -52.68 -6.46 6.91
CA PRO A 409 -53.12 -7.84 6.67
C PRO A 409 -52.12 -8.65 5.83
N THR A 410 -51.12 -8.02 5.22
CA THR A 410 -50.17 -8.67 4.32
C THR A 410 -48.77 -8.77 4.93
N PRO A 411 -48.16 -9.98 4.99
CA PRO A 411 -46.82 -10.12 5.49
C PRO A 411 -45.81 -9.71 4.42
N ILE A 412 -45.15 -8.57 4.61
CA ILE A 412 -44.10 -8.07 3.69
C ILE A 412 -42.72 -8.64 4.07
N TYR A 413 -42.57 -9.09 5.32
CA TYR A 413 -41.29 -9.46 5.89
C TYR A 413 -41.29 -10.86 6.47
N TYR A 414 -40.09 -11.37 6.73
CA TYR A 414 -39.82 -12.62 7.41
C TYR A 414 -38.94 -12.34 8.62
N LYS A 415 -39.23 -13.03 9.73
CA LYS A 415 -38.49 -12.98 10.99
C LYS A 415 -38.59 -14.35 11.65
N ASN A 416 -37.73 -14.66 12.61
CA ASN A 416 -37.92 -15.82 13.49
C ASN A 416 -38.00 -15.37 14.96
N ASP A 417 -37.91 -16.33 15.88
CA ASP A 417 -37.87 -16.08 17.31
C ASP A 417 -36.65 -15.23 17.72
N ALA A 418 -36.77 -14.58 18.89
CA ALA A 418 -35.70 -13.74 19.47
C ALA A 418 -34.55 -14.58 20.10
N LYS A 419 -34.53 -15.89 19.85
CA LYS A 419 -33.54 -16.79 20.44
C LYS A 419 -32.22 -16.65 19.68
N TYR A 420 -31.12 -16.58 20.42
CA TYR A 420 -29.80 -16.49 19.82
C TYR A 420 -29.48 -17.80 19.12
N ARG A 421 -28.99 -17.69 17.88
CA ARG A 421 -28.35 -18.78 17.17
C ARG A 421 -26.87 -18.80 17.55
N VAL A 422 -26.28 -19.99 17.52
CA VAL A 422 -24.95 -20.20 18.09
C VAL A 422 -24.04 -20.75 17.00
N LEU A 423 -22.95 -20.05 16.73
CA LEU A 423 -21.92 -20.43 15.78
C LEU A 423 -20.64 -20.72 16.55
N ALA A 424 -20.10 -21.93 16.40
CA ALA A 424 -18.80 -22.29 16.97
C ALA A 424 -17.75 -22.37 15.87
N CYS A 425 -16.59 -21.77 16.10
CA CYS A 425 -15.45 -21.81 15.19
C CYS A 425 -14.22 -22.36 15.92
N LEU A 426 -13.53 -23.30 15.29
CA LEU A 426 -12.22 -23.78 15.68
C LEU A 426 -11.18 -23.06 14.83
N ASP A 427 -10.41 -22.18 15.47
CA ASP A 427 -9.32 -21.45 14.83
C ASP A 427 -7.98 -22.17 15.07
N ARG A 428 -7.27 -22.46 13.98
CA ARG A 428 -5.88 -22.92 13.99
C ARG A 428 -4.99 -21.86 13.37
N HIS A 429 -3.93 -21.52 14.09
CA HIS A 429 -2.93 -20.56 13.65
C HIS A 429 -1.58 -21.25 13.59
N GLU A 430 -0.89 -21.11 12.46
CA GLU A 430 0.44 -21.69 12.25
C GLU A 430 1.42 -20.60 11.81
N LEU A 431 2.62 -20.65 12.37
CA LEU A 431 3.77 -19.86 11.96
C LEU A 431 4.82 -20.79 11.38
N CYS A 432 5.20 -20.54 10.14
CA CYS A 432 6.20 -21.31 9.41
C CYS A 432 7.47 -20.46 9.26
N PRO A 433 8.61 -20.89 9.85
CA PRO A 433 9.89 -20.23 9.61
C PRO A 433 10.36 -20.46 8.16
N PRO A 434 11.32 -19.65 7.66
CA PRO A 434 11.86 -19.82 6.30
C PRO A 434 12.48 -21.20 6.07
N SER A 435 13.07 -21.76 7.13
CA SER A 435 13.62 -23.10 7.17
C SER A 435 13.08 -23.84 8.39
N GLY A 436 12.31 -24.91 8.17
CA GLY A 436 11.82 -25.77 9.24
C GLY A 436 10.34 -26.11 9.09
N PRO A 437 9.80 -26.91 10.03
CA PRO A 437 8.39 -27.22 10.07
C PRO A 437 7.57 -26.02 10.55
N CYS A 438 6.29 -25.97 10.17
CA CYS A 438 5.35 -25.02 10.74
C CYS A 438 5.04 -25.37 12.19
N HIS A 439 4.98 -24.35 13.04
CA HIS A 439 4.63 -24.47 14.45
C HIS A 439 3.24 -23.92 14.68
N SER A 440 2.44 -24.60 15.50
CA SER A 440 1.17 -24.03 15.90
C SER A 440 1.39 -22.91 16.90
N MET A 441 0.73 -21.76 16.69
CA MET A 441 0.80 -20.62 17.60
C MET A 441 -0.02 -20.83 18.89
N THR A 442 -0.67 -21.98 19.01
CA THR A 442 -1.49 -22.35 20.16
C THR A 442 -0.77 -23.33 21.09
N ASP A 443 0.39 -23.83 20.68
CA ASP A 443 1.20 -24.77 21.46
C ASP A 443 2.11 -24.00 22.42
N SER A 444 1.72 -23.97 23.70
CA SER A 444 2.44 -23.25 24.77
C SER A 444 3.86 -23.76 24.98
N ASP A 445 4.14 -25.02 24.64
CA ASP A 445 5.44 -25.66 24.90
C ASP A 445 6.46 -25.30 23.81
N THR A 446 6.01 -24.85 22.64
CA THR A 446 6.89 -24.55 21.48
C THR A 446 7.16 -23.07 21.26
N LEU A 447 6.37 -22.16 21.84
CA LEU A 447 6.53 -20.72 21.64
C LEU A 447 7.65 -20.10 22.51
N PHE A 448 8.12 -20.81 23.53
CA PHE A 448 9.26 -20.37 24.36
C PHE A 448 10.21 -21.53 24.69
N PRO A 449 10.90 -22.16 23.72
CA PRO A 449 12.18 -22.75 24.07
C PRO A 449 13.02 -21.61 24.63
N HIS A 450 13.61 -21.80 25.80
CA HIS A 450 14.35 -20.85 26.62
C HIS A 450 15.49 -20.05 25.94
N LYS A 451 15.65 -20.12 24.62
CA LYS A 451 16.58 -19.38 23.76
C LYS A 451 16.01 -19.34 22.34
N MET A 452 15.20 -18.32 22.01
CA MET A 452 15.45 -17.67 20.72
C MET A 452 16.84 -17.07 20.87
N SER A 453 17.86 -17.86 20.48
CA SER A 453 19.26 -17.47 20.47
C SER A 453 19.34 -16.07 19.90
N SER A 454 19.68 -15.12 20.77
CA SER A 454 20.11 -13.78 20.39
C SER A 454 21.15 -13.96 19.29
N HIS A 455 20.75 -13.79 18.04
CA HIS A 455 21.72 -13.68 16.97
C HIS A 455 22.57 -12.48 17.36
N PRO A 456 23.91 -12.62 17.48
CA PRO A 456 24.76 -11.50 17.83
C PRO A 456 24.50 -10.43 16.77
N ARG A 457 24.00 -9.27 17.22
CA ARG A 457 24.02 -8.07 16.40
C ARG A 457 25.49 -7.82 16.09
N ASN A 458 25.91 -8.16 14.87
CA ASN A 458 27.14 -7.62 14.31
C ASN A 458 26.90 -6.11 14.16
N THR A 459 27.28 -5.38 15.19
CA THR A 459 27.50 -3.93 15.10
C THR A 459 28.78 -3.73 14.31
N SER A 460 28.64 -3.64 12.99
CA SER A 460 29.64 -3.06 12.11
C SER A 460 29.04 -1.81 11.46
N SER A 461 29.19 -0.68 12.15
CA SER A 461 29.29 0.68 11.60
C SER A 461 29.55 1.65 12.74
#